data_AF-A0A373M202-F1
#
_entry.id   AF-A0A373M202-F1
#
_cell.length_a   1.000
_cell.length_b   1.000
_cell.length_c   1.000
_cell.angle_alpha   90.00
_cell.angle_beta   90.00
_cell.angle_gamma   90.00
#
_symmetry.space_group_name_H-M   'P 1'
#
loop_
_entity.id
_entity.type
_entity.pdbx_description
1 polymer ?
#
loop_
_entity_poly.entity_id
_entity_poly.type
_entity_poly.pdbx_seq_one_letter_code
_entity_poly.pdbx_strand_id
1 'polypeptide(L)'
;MYKVCAEFEISKRTYNSWKNTDSDYIDKRTICVRPETANKLTMEEKEKILDVCNSEEFVSKTPSEIVPILADRGRYIANESTFYKVLKEAKQLTHRGQEQRKHKRPISTYKATRAN
;
A
#
# COMPACT_ATOMS: atom_id res chain seq x y z
N MET A 1 -32.65 -15.44 -22.34
CA MET A 1 -31.34 -14.78 -22.13
C MET A 1 -31.16 -14.18 -20.74
N TYR A 2 -32.09 -13.36 -20.21
CA TYR A 2 -31.92 -12.71 -18.89
C TYR A 2 -31.79 -13.67 -17.68
N LYS A 3 -32.55 -14.79 -17.69
CA LYS A 3 -32.48 -15.81 -16.63
C LYS A 3 -31.08 -16.43 -16.49
N VAL A 4 -30.34 -16.53 -17.60
CA VAL A 4 -29.00 -17.14 -17.64
C VAL A 4 -27.96 -16.20 -17.02
N CYS A 5 -28.05 -14.87 -17.27
CA CYS A 5 -27.12 -13.91 -16.69
C CYS A 5 -27.24 -13.79 -15.16
N ALA A 6 -28.47 -13.94 -14.62
CA ALA A 6 -28.71 -13.96 -13.18
C ALA A 6 -28.06 -15.17 -12.50
N GLU A 7 -28.08 -16.34 -13.15
CA GLU A 7 -27.45 -17.57 -12.66
C GLU A 7 -25.91 -17.46 -12.62
N PHE A 8 -25.30 -16.76 -13.59
CA PHE A 8 -23.86 -16.53 -13.65
C PHE A 8 -23.37 -15.35 -12.77
N GLU A 9 -24.28 -14.72 -12.01
CA GLU A 9 -24.02 -13.51 -11.21
C GLU A 9 -23.42 -12.36 -12.03
N ILE A 10 -23.80 -12.24 -13.30
CA ILE A 10 -23.32 -11.18 -14.19
C ILE A 10 -24.48 -10.29 -14.63
N SER A 11 -24.25 -8.97 -14.62
CA SER A 11 -25.24 -8.02 -15.14
C SER A 11 -25.42 -8.16 -16.66
N LYS A 12 -26.65 -7.91 -17.16
CA LYS A 12 -26.93 -7.86 -18.61
C LYS A 12 -25.98 -6.90 -19.35
N ARG A 13 -25.59 -5.79 -18.70
CA ARG A 13 -24.65 -4.80 -19.25
C ARG A 13 -23.27 -5.39 -19.47
N THR A 14 -22.75 -6.13 -18.49
CA THR A 14 -21.43 -6.78 -18.55
C THR A 14 -21.41 -7.86 -19.65
N TYR A 15 -22.46 -8.68 -19.73
CA TYR A 15 -22.61 -9.69 -20.79
C TYR A 15 -22.62 -9.06 -22.19
N ASN A 16 -23.45 -8.03 -22.40
CA ASN A 16 -23.51 -7.33 -23.69
C ASN A 16 -22.19 -6.62 -24.02
N SER A 17 -21.50 -6.05 -23.03
CA SER A 17 -20.19 -5.45 -23.23
C SER A 17 -19.17 -6.48 -23.73
N TRP A 18 -19.12 -7.67 -23.14
CA TRP A 18 -18.21 -8.73 -23.59
C TRP A 18 -18.56 -9.22 -25.00
N LYS A 19 -19.86 -9.41 -25.29
CA LYS A 19 -20.36 -9.78 -26.61
C LYS A 19 -20.03 -8.76 -27.70
N ASN A 20 -20.01 -7.47 -27.37
CA ASN A 20 -19.71 -6.41 -28.33
C ASN A 20 -18.19 -6.25 -28.55
N THR A 21 -17.37 -6.74 -27.63
CA THR A 21 -15.89 -6.63 -27.71
C THR A 21 -15.26 -7.88 -28.33
N ASP A 22 -15.85 -9.07 -28.16
CA ASP A 22 -15.43 -10.31 -28.82
C ASP A 22 -16.65 -11.11 -29.29
N SER A 23 -16.51 -11.77 -30.45
CA SER A 23 -17.47 -12.75 -30.99
C SER A 23 -17.64 -13.97 -30.08
N ASP A 24 -16.64 -14.25 -29.24
CA ASP A 24 -16.59 -15.44 -28.41
C ASP A 24 -17.25 -15.18 -27.05
N TYR A 25 -18.27 -15.97 -26.72
CA TYR A 25 -19.08 -15.89 -25.49
C TYR A 25 -18.30 -16.36 -24.24
N ILE A 26 -17.12 -15.80 -24.00
CA ILE A 26 -16.19 -16.21 -22.95
C ILE A 26 -16.34 -15.29 -21.73
N ASP A 27 -16.35 -15.88 -20.51
CA ASP A 27 -16.33 -15.10 -19.25
C ASP A 27 -14.97 -14.41 -19.09
N LYS A 28 -14.95 -13.08 -19.23
CA LYS A 28 -13.72 -12.29 -19.19
C LYS A 28 -13.24 -11.97 -17.77
N ARG A 29 -13.98 -12.33 -16.71
CA ARG A 29 -13.51 -12.13 -15.32
C ARG A 29 -12.21 -12.90 -15.05
N THR A 30 -12.09 -14.09 -15.62
CA THR A 30 -10.94 -14.99 -15.43
C THR A 30 -9.74 -14.59 -16.29
N ILE A 31 -9.98 -13.99 -17.46
CA ILE A 31 -8.96 -13.73 -18.49
C ILE A 31 -8.53 -12.26 -18.51
N CYS A 32 -9.11 -11.42 -17.65
CA CYS A 32 -8.81 -9.99 -17.62
C CYS A 32 -7.35 -9.75 -17.21
N VAL A 33 -6.49 -9.49 -18.20
CA VAL A 33 -5.10 -9.07 -17.96
C VAL A 33 -5.14 -7.65 -17.39
N ARG A 34 -4.69 -7.48 -16.15
CA ARG A 34 -4.50 -6.15 -15.55
C ARG A 34 -3.14 -5.63 -16.00
N PRO A 35 -3.08 -4.61 -16.87
CA PRO A 35 -1.79 -4.04 -17.28
C PRO A 35 -1.08 -3.43 -16.08
N GLU A 36 0.24 -3.42 -16.13
CA GLU A 36 1.03 -2.71 -15.13
C GLU A 36 0.73 -1.21 -15.24
N THR A 37 0.55 -0.56 -14.09
CA THR A 37 0.28 0.88 -14.06
C THR A 37 1.50 1.66 -14.53
N ALA A 38 1.30 2.71 -15.33
CA ALA A 38 2.40 3.55 -15.86
C ALA A 38 3.33 4.13 -14.78
N ASN A 39 2.81 4.37 -13.57
CA ASN A 39 3.56 4.93 -12.44
C ASN A 39 4.18 3.84 -11.53
N LYS A 40 4.34 2.61 -12.04
CA LYS A 40 4.98 1.53 -11.27
C LYS A 40 6.46 1.87 -11.11
N LEU A 41 6.94 1.90 -9.86
CA LEU A 41 8.36 2.11 -9.58
C LEU A 41 9.22 1.07 -10.27
N THR A 42 10.25 1.54 -10.97
CA THR A 42 11.27 0.67 -11.56
C THR A 42 12.14 0.04 -10.46
N MET A 43 12.86 -1.03 -10.79
CA MET A 43 13.74 -1.67 -9.81
C MET A 43 14.87 -0.72 -9.38
N GLU A 44 15.40 0.08 -10.31
CA GLU A 44 16.44 1.08 -10.04
C GLU A 44 15.97 2.16 -9.06
N GLU A 45 14.73 2.64 -9.20
CA GLU A 45 14.14 3.61 -8.27
C GLU A 45 13.99 3.02 -6.86
N LYS A 46 13.61 1.74 -6.76
CA LYS A 46 13.51 1.03 -5.47
C LYS A 46 14.88 0.88 -4.81
N GLU A 47 15.90 0.51 -5.57
CA GLU A 47 17.27 0.40 -5.07
C GLU A 47 17.78 1.75 -4.56
N LYS A 48 17.56 2.83 -5.32
CA LYS A 48 17.91 4.18 -4.87
C LYS A 48 17.24 4.57 -3.55
N ILE A 49 15.98 4.18 -3.35
CA ILE A 49 15.27 4.39 -2.08
C ILE A 49 15.93 3.59 -0.94
N LEU A 50 16.28 2.32 -1.20
CA LEU A 50 16.93 1.45 -0.21
C LEU A 50 18.32 1.97 0.17
N ASP A 51 19.12 2.41 -0.79
CA ASP A 51 20.44 2.99 -0.56
C ASP A 51 20.36 4.22 0.33
N VAL A 52 19.40 5.10 0.06
CA VAL A 52 19.18 6.30 0.89
C VAL A 52 18.77 5.89 2.30
N CYS A 53 17.83 4.95 2.45
CA CYS A 53 17.37 4.48 3.77
C CYS A 53 18.45 3.75 4.57
N ASN A 54 19.42 3.13 3.91
CA ASN A 54 20.50 2.37 4.55
C ASN A 54 21.81 3.15 4.68
N SER A 55 21.87 4.38 4.16
CA SER A 55 23.01 5.28 4.37
C SER A 55 23.15 5.67 5.84
N GLU A 56 24.39 5.99 6.26
CA GLU A 56 24.73 6.30 7.65
C GLU A 56 23.89 7.44 8.24
N GLU A 57 23.52 8.43 7.43
CA GLU A 57 22.72 9.58 7.85
C GLU A 57 21.26 9.22 8.19
N PHE A 58 20.71 8.20 7.51
CA PHE A 58 19.28 7.87 7.55
C PHE A 58 18.97 6.49 8.14
N VAL A 59 19.99 5.69 8.47
CA VAL A 59 19.84 4.30 8.98
C VAL A 59 18.91 4.20 10.20
N SER A 60 18.94 5.21 11.07
CA SER A 60 18.16 5.29 12.30
C SER A 60 16.84 6.08 12.15
N LYS A 61 16.59 6.67 10.98
CA LYS A 61 15.44 7.54 10.71
C LYS A 61 14.30 6.79 10.04
N THR A 62 13.09 7.24 10.30
CA THR A 62 11.88 6.72 9.67
C THR A 62 11.59 7.45 8.34
N PRO A 63 10.83 6.84 7.40
CA PRO A 63 10.44 7.51 6.16
C PRO A 63 9.79 8.89 6.35
N SER A 64 9.01 9.07 7.42
CA SER A 64 8.39 10.34 7.79
C SER A 64 9.41 11.42 8.17
N GLU A 65 10.62 11.05 8.58
CA GLU A 65 11.72 11.97 8.87
C GLU A 65 12.63 12.15 7.66
N ILE A 66 12.88 11.08 6.90
CA ILE A 66 13.77 11.10 5.72
C ILE A 66 13.22 12.03 4.64
N VAL A 67 11.93 11.92 4.32
CA VAL A 67 11.33 12.68 3.21
C VAL A 67 11.39 14.20 3.42
N PRO A 68 11.03 14.75 4.61
CA PRO A 68 11.25 16.17 4.90
C PRO A 68 12.71 16.61 4.78
N ILE A 69 13.66 15.84 5.34
CA ILE A 69 15.09 16.18 5.27
C ILE A 69 15.58 16.22 3.81
N LEU A 70 15.12 15.30 2.98
CA LEU A 70 15.42 15.29 1.55
C LEU A 70 14.81 16.49 0.83
N ALA A 71 13.57 16.87 1.18
CA ALA A 71 12.89 18.03 0.63
C ALA A 71 13.59 19.35 1.02
N ASP A 72 14.04 19.49 2.26
CA ASP A 72 14.82 20.64 2.73
C ASP A 72 16.14 20.80 1.96
N ARG A 73 16.74 19.66 1.55
CA ARG A 73 17.94 19.62 0.69
C ARG A 73 17.61 19.78 -0.80
N GLY A 74 16.35 20.02 -1.17
CA GLY A 74 15.90 20.17 -2.56
C GLY A 74 15.93 18.88 -3.38
N ARG A 75 16.01 17.70 -2.75
CA ARG A 75 16.15 16.41 -3.42
C ARG A 75 14.86 15.60 -3.30
N TYR A 76 14.08 15.49 -4.37
CA TYR A 76 12.92 14.60 -4.40
C TYR A 76 13.28 13.23 -5.01
N ILE A 77 12.88 12.16 -4.34
CA ILE A 77 13.02 10.78 -4.82
C ILE A 77 11.64 10.16 -5.02
N ALA A 78 10.84 10.13 -3.95
CA ALA A 78 9.48 9.63 -3.95
C ALA A 78 8.73 10.18 -2.72
N ASN A 79 7.42 9.95 -2.66
CA ASN A 79 6.62 10.29 -1.48
C ASN A 79 6.81 9.28 -0.33
N GLU A 80 6.40 9.67 0.88
CA GLU A 80 6.49 8.84 2.10
C GLU A 80 5.85 7.46 1.95
N SER A 81 4.66 7.40 1.34
CA SER A 81 3.95 6.14 1.14
C SER A 81 4.73 5.16 0.28
N THR A 82 5.52 5.67 -0.67
CA THR A 82 6.36 4.87 -1.56
C THR A 82 7.56 4.32 -0.80
N PHE A 83 8.20 5.13 0.05
CA PHE A 83 9.25 4.66 0.95
C PHE A 83 8.76 3.52 1.85
N TYR A 84 7.58 3.67 2.47
CA TYR A 84 7.00 2.61 3.29
C TYR A 84 6.72 1.33 2.48
N LYS A 85 6.21 1.44 1.25
CA LYS A 85 5.97 0.27 0.38
C LYS A 85 7.28 -0.46 0.06
N VAL A 86 8.31 0.27 -0.36
CA VAL A 86 9.62 -0.32 -0.72
C VAL A 86 10.28 -0.97 0.49
N LEU A 87 10.29 -0.33 1.66
CA LEU A 87 10.83 -0.92 2.88
C LEU A 87 10.04 -2.14 3.34
N LYS A 88 8.72 -2.16 3.14
CA LYS A 88 7.87 -3.32 3.44
C LYS A 88 8.17 -4.50 2.52
N GLU A 89 8.31 -4.24 1.21
CA GLU A 89 8.70 -5.26 0.22
C GLU A 89 10.08 -5.84 0.55
N ALA A 90 11.04 -4.99 0.94
CA ALA A 90 12.38 -5.39 1.36
C ALA A 90 12.45 -6.00 2.77
N LYS A 91 11.32 -6.10 3.50
CA LYS A 91 11.25 -6.55 4.91
C LYS A 91 12.16 -5.75 5.86
N GLN A 92 12.49 -4.50 5.52
CA GLN A 92 13.32 -3.60 6.33
C GLN A 92 12.50 -2.56 7.10
N LEU A 93 11.20 -2.77 7.21
CA LEU A 93 10.26 -1.99 8.02
C LEU A 93 10.32 -2.48 9.48
N THR A 94 11.54 -2.55 10.00
CA THR A 94 11.83 -2.83 11.40
C THR A 94 11.91 -1.53 12.17
N HIS A 95 11.99 -1.64 13.49
CA HIS A 95 12.11 -0.49 14.37
C HIS A 95 13.45 0.23 14.12
N ARG A 96 13.40 1.41 13.50
CA ARG A 96 14.55 2.26 13.18
C ARG A 96 14.55 3.42 14.17
N GLY A 97 15.43 3.37 15.17
CA GLY A 97 15.55 4.38 16.22
C GLY A 97 15.39 3.85 17.65
N GLN A 98 15.56 4.75 18.62
CA GLN A 98 15.43 4.49 20.06
C GLN A 98 14.00 4.69 20.58
N GLU A 99 12.97 4.63 19.72
CA GLU A 99 11.60 4.65 20.21
C GLU A 99 11.36 3.46 21.16
N GLN A 100 10.80 3.76 22.34
CA GLN A 100 10.54 2.73 23.34
C GLN A 100 9.41 1.84 22.83
N ARG A 101 9.57 0.51 22.96
CA ARG A 101 8.48 -0.42 22.63
C ARG A 101 7.23 -0.02 23.43
N LYS A 102 6.11 0.16 22.73
CA LYS A 102 4.83 0.50 23.38
C LYS A 102 4.48 -0.58 24.41
N HIS A 103 4.45 -0.22 25.68
CA HIS A 103 3.98 -1.10 26.74
C HIS A 103 2.46 -1.01 26.86
N LYS A 104 1.78 -2.17 26.86
CA LYS A 104 0.34 -2.25 27.10
C LYS A 104 0.08 -1.88 28.56
N ARG A 105 -0.59 -0.74 28.78
CA ARG A 105 -1.07 -0.36 30.12
C ARG A 105 -2.39 -1.09 30.40
N PRO A 106 -2.61 -1.64 31.60
CA PRO A 106 -3.92 -2.17 31.97
C PRO A 106 -4.94 -1.04 31.98
N ILE A 107 -6.19 -1.36 31.61
CA ILE A 107 -7.30 -0.41 31.66
C ILE A 107 -7.51 0.01 33.12
N SER A 108 -7.56 1.32 33.37
CA SER A 108 -7.79 1.86 34.71
C SER A 108 -9.28 1.80 35.03
N THR A 109 -9.66 0.92 35.96
CA THR A 109 -11.05 0.77 36.42
C THR A 109 -11.25 1.65 37.65
N TYR A 110 -11.66 2.90 37.45
CA TYR A 110 -12.10 3.76 38.55
C TYR A 110 -13.54 3.41 38.92
N LYS A 111 -13.78 3.10 40.20
CA LYS A 111 -15.12 2.93 40.77
C LYS A 111 -15.33 3.98 41.86
N ALA A 112 -16.29 4.87 41.68
CA ALA A 112 -16.65 5.84 42.70
C ALA A 112 -17.29 5.13 43.90
N THR A 113 -16.67 5.26 45.08
CA THR A 113 -17.09 4.56 46.30
C THR A 113 -18.11 5.34 47.13
N ARG A 114 -18.27 6.66 46.92
CA ARG A 114 -19.27 7.47 47.63
C ARG A 114 -19.65 8.73 46.86
N ALA A 115 -20.87 9.22 47.09
CA ALA A 115 -21.35 10.52 46.61
C ALA A 115 -20.76 11.68 47.45
N ASN A 116 -20.66 12.85 46.81
CA ASN A 116 -20.16 14.10 47.40
C ASN A 116 -21.02 14.60 48.57
#